data_AF-A0AB74JSY4-F1
#
_entry.id   AF-A0AB74JSY4-F1
#
_cell.length_a   1.000
_cell.length_b   1.000
_cell.length_c   1.000
_cell.angle_alpha   90.00
_cell.angle_beta   90.00
_cell.angle_gamma   90.00
#
_symmetry.space_group_name_H-M   'P 1'
#
loop_
_entity.id
_entity.type
_entity.pdbx_description
1 polymer ?
#
loop_
_entity_poly.entity_id
_entity_poly.type
_entity_poly.pdbx_seq_one_letter_code
_entity_poly.pdbx_strand_id
1 'polypeptide(L)'
;MHSVFEIGIFVRREALDHDLHPPQAIHIEINVNNDDADVVTQTIFQLVEEICEYFKDDQNAYSSIFDTPEKRLLVAQKIYNGMKRVKVLPDYVDDNTETLIEILTNPDFCISDICKLRRVEITDVLNLIVNYLMVYSDFPDARDPEIYDGKSLQIGYRLETHQSITASDIRFQQSVHYQSAREAGECHMYHVCDLEYHDVDIVPFAEQITVLLFETINNSVLDFHNYNHPQAGEFTADREFAKGLLGVAQHVFANTGWPGGCISNASLGASVGLNWKMPVVQHDVKRLLWNK
;
A
#
# COMPACT_ATOMS: atom_id res chain seq x y z
N MET A 1 28.99 11.21 -15.67
CA MET A 1 27.96 11.26 -16.72
C MET A 1 26.67 11.48 -15.97
N HIS A 2 26.17 12.72 -15.95
CA HIS A 2 25.05 13.15 -15.11
C HIS A 2 23.80 13.21 -15.98
N SER A 3 22.74 12.50 -15.60
CA SER A 3 21.45 12.59 -16.26
C SER A 3 20.56 13.52 -15.44
N VAL A 4 20.45 14.76 -15.90
CA VAL A 4 19.44 15.72 -15.42
C VAL A 4 18.20 15.53 -16.29
N PHE A 5 17.06 15.21 -15.69
CA PHE A 5 15.77 15.19 -16.38
C PHE A 5 15.03 16.49 -16.07
N GLU A 6 15.19 17.50 -16.93
CA GLU A 6 14.27 18.64 -17.00
C GLU A 6 13.08 18.23 -17.88
N ILE A 7 11.87 18.25 -17.33
CA ILE A 7 10.65 17.94 -18.09
C ILE A 7 9.72 19.15 -18.06
N GLY A 8 9.55 19.81 -19.21
CA GLY A 8 8.46 20.74 -19.46
C GLY A 8 7.24 19.99 -19.99
N ILE A 9 6.13 19.97 -19.24
CA ILE A 9 4.89 19.30 -19.63
C ILE A 9 3.95 20.30 -20.32
N PHE A 10 3.55 20.00 -21.56
CA PHE A 10 2.46 20.67 -22.28
C PHE A 10 1.19 19.83 -22.23
N VAL A 11 0.16 20.28 -21.49
CA VAL A 11 -1.15 19.62 -21.48
C VAL A 11 -2.02 20.23 -22.58
N ARG A 12 -2.29 19.47 -23.65
CA ARG A 12 -3.39 19.81 -24.58
C ARG A 12 -4.72 19.40 -23.95
N ARG A 13 -5.54 20.39 -23.65
CA ARG A 13 -6.94 20.20 -23.26
C ARG A 13 -7.77 20.11 -24.54
N GLU A 14 -8.28 18.93 -24.89
CA GLU A 14 -9.37 18.82 -25.86
C GLU A 14 -10.69 19.12 -25.13
N ALA A 15 -11.18 20.35 -25.26
CA ALA A 15 -12.59 20.65 -25.13
C ALA A 15 -12.92 21.86 -26.00
N LEU A 16 -14.03 21.73 -26.72
CA LEU A 16 -14.54 22.66 -27.72
C LEU A 16 -14.65 24.12 -27.19
N ASP A 17 -14.08 24.99 -28.01
CA ASP A 17 -14.31 26.42 -28.28
C ASP A 17 -14.51 27.46 -27.17
N HIS A 18 -13.76 28.54 -27.40
CA HIS A 18 -13.93 29.93 -26.94
C HIS A 18 -13.72 30.23 -25.46
N ASP A 19 -12.45 30.27 -25.03
CA ASP A 19 -11.87 31.53 -24.53
C ASP A 19 -10.34 31.45 -24.43
N LEU A 20 -9.70 32.44 -25.05
CA LEU A 20 -8.26 32.54 -25.29
C LEU A 20 -7.48 32.91 -24.03
N HIS A 21 -7.19 31.92 -23.18
CA HIS A 21 -5.98 31.94 -22.37
C HIS A 21 -5.20 30.63 -22.57
N PRO A 22 -3.96 30.68 -23.09
CA PRO A 22 -3.16 29.47 -23.19
C PRO A 22 -3.00 28.85 -21.79
N PRO A 23 -3.12 27.51 -21.64
CA PRO A 23 -2.88 26.85 -20.37
C PRO A 23 -1.48 27.25 -19.87
N GLN A 24 -1.43 27.91 -18.72
CA GLN A 24 -0.16 28.24 -18.09
C GLN A 24 0.49 26.94 -17.62
N ALA A 25 1.73 26.73 -18.06
CA ALA A 25 2.54 25.59 -17.66
C ALA A 25 2.73 25.62 -16.13
N ILE A 26 2.23 24.61 -15.45
CA ILE A 26 2.63 24.33 -14.07
C ILE A 26 3.96 23.59 -14.18
N HIS A 27 5.06 24.31 -13.96
CA HIS A 27 6.39 23.73 -13.84
C HIS A 27 6.55 23.14 -12.43
N ILE A 28 6.76 21.83 -12.35
CA ILE A 28 7.19 21.15 -11.13
C ILE A 28 8.51 20.45 -11.47
N GLU A 29 9.62 21.03 -11.02
CA GLU A 29 10.93 20.37 -11.04
C GLU A 29 10.98 19.36 -9.89
N ILE A 30 11.22 18.09 -10.18
CA ILE A 30 11.56 17.10 -9.16
C ILE A 30 12.86 16.45 -9.58
N ASN A 31 13.91 16.80 -8.85
CA ASN A 31 15.19 16.15 -8.93
C ASN A 31 15.11 14.85 -8.11
N VAL A 32 14.93 13.71 -8.77
CA VAL A 32 14.90 12.40 -8.06
C VAL A 32 16.30 11.97 -7.59
N ASN A 33 17.33 12.70 -8.03
CA ASN A 33 18.71 12.65 -7.52
C ASN A 33 19.01 13.77 -6.51
N ASN A 34 17.98 14.41 -5.92
CA ASN A 34 18.25 15.38 -4.88
C ASN A 34 18.65 14.64 -3.61
N ASP A 35 19.81 14.98 -3.06
CA ASP A 35 20.22 14.59 -1.71
C ASP A 35 19.20 15.03 -0.62
N ASP A 36 18.15 15.77 -1.00
CA ASP A 36 17.06 16.26 -0.15
C ASP A 36 15.75 15.43 -0.20
N ALA A 37 15.61 14.42 -1.06
CA ALA A 37 14.38 13.61 -1.10
C ALA A 37 14.32 12.65 0.10
N ASP A 38 13.21 12.63 0.85
CA ASP A 38 13.06 11.73 2.00
C ASP A 38 13.11 10.24 1.59
N VAL A 39 13.52 9.39 2.54
CA VAL A 39 13.70 7.95 2.31
C VAL A 39 12.44 7.26 1.79
N VAL A 40 11.25 7.73 2.20
CA VAL A 40 9.97 7.17 1.78
C VAL A 40 9.75 7.42 0.29
N THR A 41 9.96 8.66 -0.15
CA THR A 41 9.84 9.07 -1.55
C THR A 41 10.78 8.26 -2.44
N GLN A 42 12.06 8.15 -2.04
CA GLN A 42 13.06 7.39 -2.79
C GLN A 42 12.68 5.91 -2.88
N THR A 43 12.21 5.33 -1.77
CA THR A 43 11.80 3.92 -1.69
C THR A 43 10.60 3.63 -2.58
N ILE A 44 9.55 4.45 -2.53
CA ILE A 44 8.36 4.26 -3.38
C ILE A 44 8.72 4.36 -4.86
N PHE A 45 9.55 5.35 -5.23
CA PHE A 45 9.96 5.52 -6.63
C PHE A 45 10.78 4.31 -7.12
N GLN A 46 11.80 3.90 -6.36
CA GLN A 46 12.63 2.75 -6.74
C GLN A 46 11.83 1.44 -6.75
N LEU A 47 10.90 1.23 -5.82
CA LEU A 47 10.00 0.07 -5.86
C LEU A 47 9.21 0.05 -7.16
N VAL A 48 8.60 1.16 -7.55
CA VAL A 48 7.82 1.23 -8.80
C VAL A 48 8.70 0.92 -10.02
N GLU A 49 9.88 1.51 -10.13
CA GLU A 49 10.79 1.25 -11.25
C GLU A 49 11.27 -0.22 -11.29
N GLU A 50 11.79 -0.73 -10.18
CA GLU A 50 12.39 -2.07 -10.13
C GLU A 50 11.36 -3.18 -10.30
N ILE A 51 10.15 -3.02 -9.77
CA ILE A 51 9.05 -3.97 -10.00
C ILE A 51 8.73 -4.05 -11.50
N CYS A 52 8.66 -2.89 -12.17
CA CYS A 52 8.36 -2.85 -13.60
C CYS A 52 9.46 -3.49 -14.44
N GLU A 53 10.72 -3.25 -14.07
CA GLU A 53 11.87 -3.85 -14.76
C GLU A 53 11.94 -5.36 -14.54
N TYR A 54 11.70 -5.83 -13.30
CA TYR A 54 11.73 -7.24 -12.97
C TYR A 54 10.66 -8.05 -13.72
N PHE A 55 9.46 -7.50 -13.87
CA PHE A 55 8.32 -8.16 -14.52
C PHE A 55 8.05 -7.71 -15.96
N LYS A 56 8.99 -7.00 -16.60
CA LYS A 56 8.82 -6.44 -17.96
C LYS A 56 8.46 -7.46 -19.04
N ASP A 57 8.90 -8.71 -18.87
CA ASP A 57 8.66 -9.80 -19.81
C ASP A 57 7.36 -10.57 -19.52
N ASP A 58 6.70 -10.30 -18.38
CA ASP A 58 5.39 -10.85 -18.03
C ASP A 58 4.28 -9.94 -18.57
N GLN A 59 3.84 -10.23 -19.80
CA GLN A 59 2.85 -9.44 -20.56
C GLN A 59 1.49 -9.27 -19.84
N ASN A 60 1.21 -10.03 -18.77
CA ASN A 60 -0.03 -9.93 -18.02
C ASN A 60 0.10 -9.12 -16.72
N ALA A 61 1.32 -8.83 -16.27
CA ALA A 61 1.54 -8.29 -14.92
C ALA A 61 1.63 -6.76 -14.87
N TYR A 62 2.14 -6.08 -15.91
CA TYR A 62 2.33 -4.62 -15.86
C TYR A 62 1.85 -3.96 -17.17
N SER A 63 0.81 -3.13 -17.04
CA SER A 63 0.04 -2.54 -18.15
C SER A 63 0.74 -1.32 -18.78
N SER A 64 0.08 -0.70 -19.77
CA SER A 64 0.47 0.58 -20.37
C SER A 64 0.58 1.76 -19.38
N ILE A 65 0.32 1.54 -18.10
CA ILE A 65 0.48 2.53 -17.03
C ILE A 65 1.93 2.59 -16.53
N PHE A 66 2.77 1.61 -16.86
CA PHE A 66 4.20 1.58 -16.49
C PHE A 66 5.13 1.44 -17.69
N ASP A 67 4.62 1.57 -18.92
CA ASP A 67 5.39 1.35 -20.15
C ASP A 67 6.46 2.42 -20.41
N THR A 68 6.36 3.60 -19.78
CA THR A 68 7.38 4.64 -19.85
C THR A 68 7.82 5.14 -18.46
N PRO A 69 9.07 5.64 -18.33
CA PRO A 69 9.55 6.24 -17.09
C PRO A 69 8.65 7.37 -16.58
N GLU A 70 8.04 8.16 -17.47
CA GLU A 70 7.16 9.26 -17.08
C GLU A 70 5.88 8.75 -16.39
N LYS A 71 5.32 7.64 -16.88
CA LYS A 71 4.13 7.06 -16.25
C LYS A 71 4.46 6.38 -14.93
N ARG A 72 5.61 5.70 -14.84
CA ARG A 72 6.14 5.13 -13.58
C ARG A 72 6.31 6.22 -12.51
N LEU A 73 6.93 7.33 -12.87
CA LEU A 73 7.07 8.50 -12.01
C LEU A 73 5.71 9.05 -11.56
N LEU A 74 4.76 9.19 -12.47
CA LEU A 74 3.42 9.66 -12.14
C LEU A 74 2.70 8.73 -11.14
N VAL A 75 2.84 7.41 -11.29
CA VAL A 75 2.29 6.44 -10.34
C VAL A 75 2.93 6.60 -8.97
N ALA A 76 4.27 6.60 -8.89
CA ALA A 76 5.00 6.77 -7.64
C ALA A 76 4.57 8.07 -6.91
N GLN A 77 4.45 9.17 -7.66
CA GLN A 77 3.97 10.45 -7.12
C GLN A 77 2.56 10.37 -6.56
N LYS A 78 1.63 9.72 -7.27
CA LYS A 78 0.24 9.57 -6.79
C LYS A 78 0.18 8.75 -5.49
N ILE A 79 0.98 7.68 -5.40
CA ILE A 79 1.07 6.86 -4.19
C ILE A 79 1.66 7.68 -3.02
N TYR A 80 2.81 8.33 -3.22
CA TYR A 80 3.43 9.17 -2.19
C TYR A 80 2.51 10.30 -1.73
N ASN A 81 1.87 11.00 -2.67
CA ASN A 81 0.92 12.06 -2.34
C ASN A 81 -0.31 11.53 -1.59
N GLY A 82 -0.76 10.31 -1.90
CA GLY A 82 -1.82 9.63 -1.17
C GLY A 82 -1.43 9.33 0.28
N MET A 83 -0.19 8.88 0.53
CA MET A 83 0.34 8.67 1.88
C MET A 83 0.51 10.00 2.64
N LYS A 84 1.01 11.05 1.96
CA LYS A 84 1.20 12.38 2.52
C LYS A 84 -0.09 13.07 2.98
N ARG A 85 -1.24 12.68 2.41
CA ARG A 85 -2.56 13.19 2.83
C ARG A 85 -2.99 12.65 4.19
N VAL A 86 -2.45 11.52 4.63
CA VAL A 86 -2.80 10.87 5.90
C VAL A 86 -2.13 11.62 7.06
N LYS A 87 -2.94 12.09 8.00
CA LYS A 87 -2.52 12.92 9.14
C LYS A 87 -2.56 12.16 10.46
N VAL A 88 -1.65 12.53 11.37
CA VAL A 88 -1.65 12.08 12.76
C VAL A 88 -2.75 12.79 13.55
N LEU A 89 -3.33 12.10 14.54
CA LEU A 89 -4.36 12.69 15.38
C LEU A 89 -3.81 13.84 16.24
N PRO A 90 -4.61 14.88 16.46
CA PRO A 90 -4.22 16.02 17.31
C PRO A 90 -3.80 15.69 18.73
N ASP A 91 -4.38 14.65 19.31
CA ASP A 91 -4.14 14.29 20.70
C ASP A 91 -2.72 13.75 20.95
N TYR A 92 -1.93 13.55 19.89
CA TYR A 92 -0.57 13.01 19.94
C TYR A 92 0.53 14.03 19.59
N VAL A 93 0.19 15.28 19.20
CA VAL A 93 1.17 16.32 18.82
C VAL A 93 0.65 17.73 19.10
N ASP A 94 1.49 18.62 19.66
CA ASP A 94 1.08 19.97 20.09
C ASP A 94 0.60 20.90 18.95
N ASP A 95 0.94 20.62 17.68
CA ASP A 95 0.72 21.54 16.54
C ASP A 95 -0.05 20.97 15.32
N ASN A 96 -0.57 19.73 15.35
CA ASN A 96 -1.34 19.12 14.24
C ASN A 96 -0.66 19.05 12.85
N THR A 97 0.67 19.10 12.79
CA THR A 97 1.41 19.10 11.50
C THR A 97 1.96 17.74 11.10
N GLU A 98 2.04 16.76 12.00
CA GLU A 98 2.64 15.46 11.71
C GLU A 98 1.76 14.62 10.76
N THR A 99 2.40 14.03 9.75
CA THR A 99 1.83 13.22 8.69
C THR A 99 2.39 11.80 8.76
N LEU A 100 1.71 10.86 8.09
CA LEU A 100 2.23 9.50 7.95
C LEU A 100 3.64 9.47 7.36
N ILE A 101 3.95 10.34 6.40
CA ILE A 101 5.29 10.41 5.79
C ILE A 101 6.36 10.77 6.82
N GLU A 102 6.09 11.67 7.75
CA GLU A 102 7.05 12.03 8.80
C GLU A 102 7.29 10.87 9.77
N ILE A 103 6.24 10.13 10.13
CA ILE A 103 6.37 8.87 10.88
C ILE A 103 7.26 7.89 10.12
N LEU A 104 6.95 7.64 8.84
CA LEU A 104 7.64 6.64 8.03
C LEU A 104 9.10 7.04 7.72
N THR A 105 9.41 8.34 7.67
CA THR A 105 10.78 8.82 7.45
C THR A 105 11.68 8.55 8.65
N ASN A 106 11.12 8.32 9.85
CA ASN A 106 11.89 7.94 11.02
C ASN A 106 12.40 6.49 10.86
N PRO A 107 13.71 6.23 10.89
CA PRO A 107 14.26 4.87 10.76
C PRO A 107 13.83 3.93 11.90
N ASP A 108 13.43 4.47 13.04
CA ASP A 108 12.98 3.73 14.22
C ASP A 108 11.44 3.64 14.33
N PHE A 109 10.70 3.92 13.24
CA PHE A 109 9.24 3.83 13.26
C PHE A 109 8.76 2.42 13.63
N CYS A 110 7.64 2.36 14.34
CA CYS A 110 7.02 1.11 14.73
C CYS A 110 5.49 1.15 14.58
N ILE A 111 4.84 0.01 14.79
CA ILE A 111 3.39 -0.12 14.66
C ILE A 111 2.64 0.81 15.63
N SER A 112 3.24 1.13 16.79
CA SER A 112 2.62 2.05 17.74
C SER A 112 2.53 3.47 17.19
N ASP A 113 3.43 3.87 16.28
CA ASP A 113 3.35 5.15 15.58
C ASP A 113 2.19 5.18 14.59
N ILE A 114 1.95 4.08 13.88
CA ILE A 114 0.77 3.93 13.01
C ILE A 114 -0.54 4.03 13.81
N CYS A 115 -0.56 3.52 15.04
CA CYS A 115 -1.73 3.63 15.92
C CYS A 115 -2.05 5.07 16.38
N LYS A 116 -1.18 6.05 16.12
CA LYS A 116 -1.44 7.48 16.37
C LYS A 116 -2.30 8.13 15.26
N LEU A 117 -2.49 7.44 14.13
CA LEU A 117 -3.34 7.91 13.04
C LEU A 117 -4.82 7.88 13.42
N ARG A 118 -5.63 8.66 12.70
CA ARG A 118 -7.10 8.60 12.85
C ARG A 118 -7.57 7.19 12.47
N ARG A 119 -8.30 6.56 13.39
CA ARG A 119 -9.01 5.31 13.14
C ARG A 119 -10.16 5.53 12.17
N VAL A 120 -10.37 4.58 11.27
CA VAL A 120 -11.59 4.52 10.45
C VAL A 120 -12.78 4.32 11.36
N GLU A 121 -13.85 5.06 11.07
CA GLU A 121 -15.16 4.88 11.69
C GLU A 121 -16.16 4.36 10.65
N ILE A 122 -17.16 3.59 11.10
CA ILE A 122 -18.22 3.07 10.20
C ILE A 122 -18.97 4.22 9.49
N THR A 123 -19.01 5.39 10.11
CA THR A 123 -19.62 6.62 9.57
C THR A 123 -18.78 7.32 8.52
N ASP A 124 -17.54 6.89 8.26
CA ASP A 124 -16.70 7.50 7.23
C ASP A 124 -17.26 7.26 5.83
N VAL A 125 -17.63 8.36 5.17
CA VAL A 125 -18.07 8.41 3.77
C VAL A 125 -17.10 9.30 3.02
N LEU A 126 -16.06 8.69 2.48
CA LEU A 126 -15.01 9.40 1.76
C LEU A 126 -15.21 9.26 0.25
N ASN A 127 -14.96 10.34 -0.48
CA ASN A 127 -14.89 10.30 -1.94
C ASN A 127 -13.46 9.99 -2.41
N LEU A 128 -12.82 9.03 -1.74
CA LEU A 128 -11.43 8.61 -1.93
C LEU A 128 -11.37 7.09 -1.92
N ILE A 129 -10.42 6.53 -2.67
CA ILE A 129 -10.06 5.13 -2.59
C ILE A 129 -8.98 5.02 -1.52
N VAL A 130 -9.26 4.26 -0.47
CA VAL A 130 -8.40 4.17 0.72
C VAL A 130 -7.71 2.82 0.72
N ASN A 131 -6.38 2.83 0.74
CA ASN A 131 -5.62 1.69 1.25
C ASN A 131 -5.46 1.83 2.76
N TYR A 132 -5.68 0.74 3.47
CA TYR A 132 -5.73 0.70 4.91
C TYR A 132 -4.92 -0.46 5.47
N LEU A 133 -4.42 -0.27 6.69
CA LEU A 133 -3.97 -1.35 7.55
C LEU A 133 -5.04 -1.65 8.59
N MET A 134 -5.39 -2.92 8.71
CA MET A 134 -6.07 -3.46 9.88
C MET A 134 -5.01 -3.97 10.85
N VAL A 135 -5.04 -3.49 12.08
CA VAL A 135 -4.16 -3.90 13.17
C VAL A 135 -4.97 -4.68 14.19
N TYR A 136 -4.52 -5.90 14.46
CA TYR A 136 -5.06 -6.79 15.48
C TYR A 136 -4.13 -6.81 16.67
N SER A 137 -4.66 -6.58 17.86
CA SER A 137 -3.87 -6.48 19.09
C SER A 137 -4.64 -7.05 20.29
N ASP A 138 -4.01 -7.00 21.46
CA ASP A 138 -4.56 -7.53 22.72
C ASP A 138 -4.92 -9.02 22.63
N PHE A 139 -3.98 -9.82 22.10
CA PHE A 139 -4.17 -11.27 22.01
C PHE A 139 -4.06 -11.91 23.42
N PRO A 140 -4.88 -12.94 23.73
CA PRO A 140 -4.85 -13.64 25.02
C PRO A 140 -3.51 -14.29 25.36
N ASP A 141 -2.70 -14.65 24.36
CA ASP A 141 -1.36 -15.21 24.50
C ASP A 141 -0.26 -14.13 24.57
N ALA A 142 -0.64 -12.86 24.61
CA ALA A 142 0.24 -11.68 24.67
C ALA A 142 1.24 -11.57 23.52
N ARG A 143 0.95 -12.16 22.35
CA ARG A 143 1.78 -11.99 21.16
C ARG A 143 1.69 -10.58 20.58
N ASP A 144 2.73 -10.16 19.86
CA ASP A 144 2.79 -8.85 19.22
C ASP A 144 1.66 -8.68 18.19
N PRO A 145 1.23 -7.43 17.92
CA PRO A 145 0.20 -7.13 16.94
C PRO A 145 0.39 -7.81 15.58
N GLU A 146 -0.71 -8.10 14.90
CA GLU A 146 -0.69 -8.67 13.55
C GLU A 146 -1.38 -7.71 12.58
N ILE A 147 -0.86 -7.61 11.36
CA ILE A 147 -1.33 -6.59 10.41
C ILE A 147 -1.80 -7.17 9.08
N TYR A 148 -2.86 -6.57 8.55
CA TYR A 148 -3.41 -6.87 7.24
C TYR A 148 -3.58 -5.59 6.44
N ASP A 149 -3.18 -5.62 5.18
CA ASP A 149 -3.45 -4.57 4.23
C ASP A 149 -4.71 -4.88 3.39
N GLY A 150 -5.47 -3.84 3.07
CA GLY A 150 -6.44 -3.92 1.99
C GLY A 150 -6.86 -2.54 1.50
N LYS A 151 -7.87 -2.53 0.63
CA LYS A 151 -8.38 -1.31 0.00
C LYS A 151 -9.90 -1.23 -0.06
N SER A 152 -10.46 -0.03 -0.09
CA SER A 152 -11.90 0.18 -0.28
C SER A 152 -12.23 1.60 -0.78
N LEU A 153 -13.28 1.71 -1.60
CA LEU A 153 -13.94 2.99 -1.87
C LEU A 153 -14.98 3.35 -0.78
N GLN A 154 -15.51 2.35 -0.09
CA GLN A 154 -16.49 2.51 0.99
C GLN A 154 -15.85 2.03 2.29
N ILE A 155 -14.96 2.85 2.87
CA ILE A 155 -14.11 2.42 3.98
C ILE A 155 -14.90 2.08 5.25
N GLY A 156 -15.92 2.88 5.60
CA GLY A 156 -16.79 2.61 6.74
C GLY A 156 -17.59 1.30 6.59
N TYR A 157 -18.12 1.03 5.40
CA TYR A 157 -18.81 -0.23 5.10
C TYR A 157 -17.85 -1.43 5.10
N ARG A 158 -16.60 -1.23 4.64
CA ARG A 158 -15.57 -2.27 4.68
C ARG A 158 -15.21 -2.62 6.12
N LEU A 159 -15.11 -1.63 7.02
CA LEU A 159 -14.92 -1.84 8.45
C LEU A 159 -16.09 -2.63 9.05
N GLU A 160 -17.34 -2.24 8.76
CA GLU A 160 -18.54 -2.97 9.18
C GLU A 160 -18.51 -4.44 8.71
N THR A 161 -18.09 -4.66 7.46
CA THR A 161 -17.96 -6.02 6.90
C THR A 161 -16.92 -6.85 7.64
N HIS A 162 -15.73 -6.29 7.92
CA HIS A 162 -14.69 -7.00 8.68
C HIS A 162 -15.15 -7.36 10.10
N GLN A 163 -15.87 -6.45 10.77
CA GLN A 163 -16.39 -6.67 12.12
C GLN A 163 -17.56 -7.65 12.17
N SER A 164 -18.32 -7.80 11.09
CA SER A 164 -19.49 -8.68 11.01
C SER A 164 -19.17 -10.11 10.57
N ILE A 165 -17.96 -10.39 10.08
CA ILE A 165 -17.54 -11.73 9.70
C ILE A 165 -17.30 -12.57 10.96
N THR A 166 -18.25 -13.45 11.26
CA THR A 166 -18.20 -14.36 12.41
C THR A 166 -17.56 -15.71 12.04
N ALA A 167 -17.10 -16.44 13.06
CA ALA A 167 -16.50 -17.78 12.94
C ALA A 167 -17.36 -18.83 12.20
N SER A 168 -18.66 -18.59 12.07
CA SER A 168 -19.61 -19.50 11.43
C SER A 168 -19.64 -19.43 9.90
N ASP A 169 -19.05 -18.41 9.27
CA ASP A 169 -19.00 -18.36 7.81
C ASP A 169 -17.85 -19.21 7.27
N ILE A 170 -18.22 -20.40 6.75
CA ILE A 170 -17.28 -21.40 6.22
C ILE A 170 -16.35 -20.83 5.12
N ARG A 171 -16.76 -19.77 4.41
CA ARG A 171 -15.96 -19.14 3.36
C ARG A 171 -14.73 -18.42 3.91
N PHE A 172 -14.77 -18.01 5.17
CA PHE A 172 -13.72 -17.21 5.81
C PHE A 172 -12.98 -17.95 6.92
N GLN A 173 -13.36 -19.19 7.23
CA GLN A 173 -12.69 -20.00 8.26
C GLN A 173 -11.20 -20.22 7.96
N GLN A 174 -10.86 -20.37 6.68
CA GLN A 174 -9.48 -20.63 6.27
C GLN A 174 -8.63 -19.36 6.24
N SER A 175 -9.21 -18.16 6.06
CA SER A 175 -8.42 -16.92 5.96
C SER A 175 -7.69 -16.60 7.26
N VAL A 176 -6.35 -16.50 7.20
CA VAL A 176 -5.49 -16.15 8.34
C VAL A 176 -5.86 -14.80 8.95
N HIS A 177 -6.18 -13.81 8.13
CA HIS A 177 -6.66 -12.51 8.58
C HIS A 177 -7.88 -12.61 9.52
N TYR A 178 -8.87 -13.43 9.15
CA TYR A 178 -10.05 -13.63 9.99
C TYR A 178 -9.81 -14.61 11.14
N GLN A 179 -8.74 -15.41 11.11
CA GLN A 179 -8.30 -16.18 12.29
C GLN A 179 -7.80 -15.21 13.36
N SER A 180 -6.89 -14.31 13.01
CA SER A 180 -6.41 -13.24 13.88
C SER A 180 -7.55 -12.39 14.43
N ALA A 181 -8.49 -11.98 13.59
CA ALA A 181 -9.66 -11.20 14.00
C ALA A 181 -10.52 -11.85 15.08
N ARG A 182 -10.56 -13.19 15.15
CA ARG A 182 -11.34 -13.93 16.16
C ARG A 182 -10.59 -14.09 17.48
N GLU A 183 -9.27 -14.00 17.44
CA GLU A 183 -8.40 -14.21 18.60
C GLU A 183 -8.02 -12.90 19.28
N ALA A 184 -7.97 -11.80 18.52
CA ALA A 184 -7.61 -10.47 19.02
C ALA A 184 -8.68 -9.89 19.96
N GLY A 185 -8.24 -9.25 21.05
CA GLY A 185 -9.09 -8.43 21.91
C GLY A 185 -9.45 -7.07 21.28
N GLU A 186 -8.57 -6.55 20.42
CA GLU A 186 -8.75 -5.28 19.73
C GLU A 186 -8.49 -5.38 18.22
N CYS A 187 -9.27 -4.64 17.44
CA CYS A 187 -9.16 -4.56 15.99
C CYS A 187 -9.45 -3.14 15.52
N HIS A 188 -8.45 -2.50 14.91
CA HIS A 188 -8.53 -1.12 14.43
C HIS A 188 -8.04 -1.00 12.99
N MET A 189 -8.71 -0.14 12.22
CA MET A 189 -8.38 0.15 10.84
C MET A 189 -7.83 1.57 10.72
N TYR A 190 -6.72 1.71 10.00
CA TYR A 190 -6.01 2.98 9.79
C TYR A 190 -5.79 3.23 8.31
N HIS A 191 -5.96 4.47 7.88
CA HIS A 191 -5.60 4.91 6.55
C HIS A 191 -4.08 4.86 6.39
N VAL A 192 -3.61 4.40 5.23
CA VAL A 192 -2.19 4.50 4.89
C VAL A 192 -1.95 5.11 3.52
N CYS A 193 -2.94 5.13 2.62
CA CYS A 193 -2.85 5.88 1.37
C CYS A 193 -4.24 6.28 0.85
N ASP A 194 -4.43 7.57 0.58
CA ASP A 194 -5.70 8.15 0.11
C ASP A 194 -5.62 8.60 -1.36
N LEU A 195 -6.22 7.82 -2.25
CA LEU A 195 -6.24 8.04 -3.70
C LEU A 195 -7.55 8.64 -4.19
N GLU A 196 -7.51 9.37 -5.31
CA GLU A 196 -8.74 9.93 -5.88
C GLU A 196 -9.52 8.89 -6.68
N TYR A 197 -10.83 9.09 -6.87
CA TYR A 197 -11.65 8.13 -7.62
C TYR A 197 -11.14 7.88 -9.06
N HIS A 198 -10.59 8.91 -9.70
CA HIS A 198 -10.03 8.81 -11.04
C HIS A 198 -8.68 8.08 -11.11
N ASP A 199 -8.11 7.72 -9.95
CA ASP A 199 -6.88 6.95 -9.81
C ASP A 199 -7.11 5.45 -9.73
N VAL A 200 -8.32 4.99 -10.08
CA VAL A 200 -8.74 3.58 -9.99
C VAL A 200 -7.74 2.59 -10.59
N ASP A 201 -7.06 2.97 -11.67
CA ASP A 201 -6.11 2.11 -12.36
C ASP A 201 -4.76 1.95 -11.65
N ILE A 202 -4.40 2.87 -10.75
CA ILE A 202 -3.17 2.79 -9.96
C ILE A 202 -3.37 2.06 -8.63
N VAL A 203 -4.63 1.85 -8.22
CA VAL A 203 -4.96 1.30 -6.90
C VAL A 203 -4.35 -0.08 -6.64
N PRO A 204 -4.36 -1.06 -7.58
CA PRO A 204 -3.71 -2.35 -7.34
C PRO A 204 -2.22 -2.20 -7.01
N PHE A 205 -1.56 -1.23 -7.64
CA PHE A 205 -0.14 -0.95 -7.43
C PHE A 205 0.10 -0.25 -6.10
N ALA A 206 -0.76 0.71 -5.74
CA ALA A 206 -0.70 1.34 -4.42
C ALA A 206 -0.85 0.31 -3.29
N GLU A 207 -1.75 -0.67 -3.45
CA GLU A 207 -1.92 -1.76 -2.50
C GLU A 207 -0.68 -2.66 -2.48
N GLN A 208 -0.13 -3.06 -3.63
CA GLN A 208 1.14 -3.80 -3.69
C GLN A 208 2.29 -3.08 -2.98
N ILE A 209 2.47 -1.79 -3.24
CA ILE A 209 3.51 -0.98 -2.59
C ILE A 209 3.28 -0.93 -1.07
N THR A 210 2.03 -0.82 -0.63
CA THR A 210 1.68 -0.86 0.80
C THR A 210 2.03 -2.23 1.42
N VAL A 211 1.66 -3.33 0.76
CA VAL A 211 2.01 -4.69 1.17
C VAL A 211 3.52 -4.86 1.26
N LEU A 212 4.29 -4.28 0.35
CA LEU A 212 5.76 -4.38 0.35
C LEU A 212 6.41 -3.52 1.44
N LEU A 213 6.00 -2.27 1.61
CA LEU A 213 6.58 -1.37 2.62
C LEU A 213 6.42 -1.92 4.04
N PHE A 214 5.25 -2.49 4.34
CA PHE A 214 4.93 -3.09 5.63
C PHE A 214 5.14 -4.60 5.68
N GLU A 215 5.54 -5.21 4.56
CA GLU A 215 5.75 -6.65 4.38
C GLU A 215 4.59 -7.50 4.93
N THR A 216 3.35 -7.10 4.65
CA THR A 216 2.14 -7.70 5.23
C THR A 216 1.80 -9.07 4.67
N ILE A 217 2.61 -9.62 3.74
CA ILE A 217 2.44 -10.97 3.23
C ILE A 217 2.74 -11.99 4.32
N ASN A 218 1.87 -12.99 4.48
CA ASN A 218 2.04 -13.99 5.51
C ASN A 218 3.18 -14.96 5.17
N ASN A 219 4.00 -15.31 6.16
CA ASN A 219 5.14 -16.21 5.98
C ASN A 219 4.76 -17.58 5.40
N SER A 220 3.53 -18.07 5.64
CA SER A 220 3.07 -19.34 5.04
C SER A 220 2.93 -19.27 3.52
N VAL A 221 2.80 -18.07 2.94
CA VAL A 221 2.85 -17.88 1.48
C VAL A 221 4.29 -18.04 0.97
N LEU A 222 5.29 -17.66 1.76
CA LEU A 222 6.70 -17.68 1.37
C LEU A 222 7.34 -19.04 1.61
N ASP A 223 6.99 -19.69 2.72
CA ASP A 223 7.56 -20.96 3.15
C ASP A 223 6.52 -22.08 3.12
N PHE A 224 6.21 -22.56 1.91
CA PHE A 224 5.33 -23.70 1.71
C PHE A 224 6.07 -25.01 1.96
N HIS A 225 6.20 -25.41 3.23
CA HIS A 225 6.68 -26.74 3.60
C HIS A 225 5.57 -27.79 3.80
N ASN A 226 4.30 -27.41 3.80
CA ASN A 226 3.20 -28.36 3.90
C ASN A 226 1.91 -27.72 3.37
N TYR A 227 1.22 -28.37 2.45
CA TYR A 227 -0.19 -28.73 2.62
C TYR A 227 -0.74 -29.42 1.37
N ASN A 228 -1.45 -30.53 1.60
CA ASN A 228 -2.46 -31.07 0.69
C ASN A 228 -3.68 -30.11 0.64
N HIS A 229 -3.49 -28.83 0.33
CA HIS A 229 -4.58 -27.87 0.19
C HIS A 229 -5.22 -28.00 -1.20
N PRO A 230 -6.56 -28.03 -1.34
CA PRO A 230 -7.23 -28.22 -2.64
C PRO A 230 -6.89 -27.18 -3.70
N GLN A 231 -6.34 -26.03 -3.30
CA GLN A 231 -5.93 -24.90 -4.15
C GLN A 231 -4.41 -24.72 -4.24
N ALA A 232 -3.60 -25.70 -3.84
CA ALA A 232 -2.13 -25.61 -3.77
C ALA A 232 -1.46 -25.11 -5.08
N GLY A 233 -2.06 -25.35 -6.24
CA GLY A 233 -1.59 -24.84 -7.53
C GLY A 233 -1.69 -23.31 -7.68
N GLU A 234 -2.79 -22.71 -7.23
CA GLU A 234 -2.97 -21.24 -7.22
C GLU A 234 -2.00 -20.58 -6.23
N PHE A 235 -1.79 -21.23 -5.08
CA PHE A 235 -0.85 -20.78 -4.05
C PHE A 235 0.62 -20.89 -4.46
N THR A 236 0.98 -21.84 -5.34
CA THR A 236 2.37 -21.97 -5.82
C THR A 236 2.75 -20.85 -6.78
N ALA A 237 1.84 -20.43 -7.66
CA ALA A 237 2.09 -19.31 -8.57
C ALA A 237 2.18 -17.97 -7.80
N ASP A 238 1.30 -17.78 -6.81
CA ASP A 238 1.34 -16.61 -5.93
C ASP A 238 2.61 -16.58 -5.07
N ARG A 239 3.13 -17.73 -4.63
CA ARG A 239 4.42 -17.83 -3.91
C ARG A 239 5.59 -17.27 -4.72
N GLU A 240 5.79 -17.74 -5.95
CA GLU A 240 6.95 -17.29 -6.76
C GLU A 240 6.84 -15.80 -7.08
N PHE A 241 5.62 -15.33 -7.35
CA PHE A 241 5.34 -13.91 -7.55
C PHE A 241 5.62 -13.08 -6.29
N ALA A 242 5.14 -13.52 -5.12
CA ALA A 242 5.38 -12.88 -3.84
C ALA A 242 6.87 -12.85 -3.46
N LYS A 243 7.60 -13.95 -3.70
CA LYS A 243 9.05 -14.01 -3.51
C LYS A 243 9.80 -13.05 -4.43
N GLY A 244 9.39 -12.97 -5.70
CA GLY A 244 9.96 -12.02 -6.66
C GLY A 244 9.79 -10.58 -6.20
N LEU A 245 8.56 -10.19 -5.85
CA LEU A 245 8.26 -8.84 -5.36
C LEU A 245 8.97 -8.50 -4.05
N LEU A 246 9.01 -9.43 -3.07
CA LEU A 246 9.76 -9.21 -1.83
C LEU A 246 11.26 -9.11 -2.08
N GLY A 247 11.82 -9.92 -2.98
CA GLY A 247 13.23 -9.83 -3.35
C GLY A 247 13.58 -8.47 -3.95
N VAL A 248 12.71 -7.94 -4.83
CA VAL A 248 12.82 -6.57 -5.34
C VAL A 248 12.74 -5.56 -4.20
N ALA A 249 11.75 -5.68 -3.30
CA ALA A 249 11.59 -4.74 -2.19
C ALA A 249 12.79 -4.73 -1.25
N GLN A 250 13.31 -5.89 -0.85
CA GLN A 250 14.49 -5.99 0.00
C GLN A 250 15.74 -5.41 -0.68
N HIS A 251 15.89 -5.57 -2.00
CA HIS A 251 16.95 -4.92 -2.75
C HIS A 251 16.82 -3.39 -2.69
N VAL A 252 15.61 -2.86 -2.94
CA VAL A 252 15.34 -1.42 -2.84
C VAL A 252 15.57 -0.90 -1.43
N PHE A 253 15.11 -1.61 -0.40
CA PHE A 253 15.28 -1.21 1.00
C PHE A 253 16.76 -1.08 1.38
N ALA A 254 17.59 -2.04 0.95
CA ALA A 254 19.03 -1.97 1.15
C ALA A 254 19.67 -0.76 0.44
N ASN A 255 19.14 -0.36 -0.72
CA ASN A 255 19.64 0.77 -1.50
C ASN A 255 19.21 2.13 -0.93
N THR A 256 17.98 2.24 -0.44
CA THR A 256 17.41 3.51 0.06
C THR A 256 17.61 3.72 1.55
N GLY A 257 17.89 2.66 2.31
CA GLY A 257 17.95 2.70 3.76
C GLY A 257 16.58 2.57 4.44
N TRP A 258 15.54 2.14 3.71
CA TRP A 258 14.25 1.80 4.32
C TRP A 258 14.40 0.60 5.25
N PRO A 259 13.87 0.65 6.50
CA PRO A 259 14.06 -0.45 7.45
C PRO A 259 13.23 -1.69 7.12
N GLY A 260 12.17 -1.58 6.31
CA GLY A 260 11.24 -2.67 6.00
C GLY A 260 10.11 -2.79 7.02
N GLY A 261 9.41 -3.94 6.97
CA GLY A 261 8.18 -4.19 7.70
C GLY A 261 8.23 -5.47 8.56
N CYS A 262 7.15 -6.25 8.57
CA CYS A 262 7.02 -7.44 9.43
C CYS A 262 8.13 -8.48 9.26
N ILE A 263 8.82 -8.53 8.13
CA ILE A 263 9.81 -9.57 7.83
C ILE A 263 11.22 -9.06 8.11
N SER A 264 11.51 -7.84 7.67
CA SER A 264 12.85 -7.25 7.63
C SER A 264 13.11 -6.31 8.82
N ASN A 265 12.08 -5.79 9.48
CA ASN A 265 12.19 -4.82 10.59
C ASN A 265 11.66 -5.39 11.91
N ALA A 266 12.56 -5.93 12.74
CA ALA A 266 12.20 -6.41 14.08
C ALA A 266 11.64 -5.30 15.00
N SER A 267 12.05 -4.04 14.79
CA SER A 267 11.57 -2.89 15.58
C SER A 267 10.17 -2.44 15.16
N LEU A 268 9.61 -2.94 14.04
CA LEU A 268 8.24 -2.62 13.65
C LEU A 268 7.26 -3.03 14.77
N GLY A 269 7.55 -4.08 15.52
CA GLY A 269 6.72 -4.50 16.65
C GLY A 269 5.39 -5.16 16.24
N ALA A 270 5.31 -5.69 15.02
CA ALA A 270 4.24 -6.58 14.59
C ALA A 270 4.80 -8.00 14.39
N SER A 271 4.09 -9.02 14.87
CA SER A 271 4.55 -10.41 14.80
C SER A 271 4.49 -10.99 13.39
N VAL A 272 3.40 -10.73 12.64
CA VAL A 272 3.23 -11.23 11.27
C VAL A 272 2.35 -10.33 10.40
N GLY A 273 2.59 -10.42 9.10
CA GLY A 273 1.64 -10.02 8.06
C GLY A 273 0.57 -11.09 7.80
N LEU A 274 -0.63 -10.67 7.42
CA LEU A 274 -1.81 -11.53 7.23
C LEU A 274 -2.35 -11.58 5.80
N ASN A 275 -1.70 -10.91 4.84
CA ASN A 275 -2.07 -11.00 3.44
C ASN A 275 -1.68 -12.38 2.91
N TRP A 276 -2.67 -13.09 2.34
CA TRP A 276 -2.51 -14.48 1.87
C TRP A 276 -2.35 -14.61 0.36
N LYS A 277 -2.21 -13.46 -0.29
CA LYS A 277 -1.89 -13.32 -1.70
C LYS A 277 -1.30 -11.95 -1.94
N MET A 278 -0.43 -11.84 -2.93
CA MET A 278 -0.10 -10.53 -3.46
C MET A 278 -1.29 -10.03 -4.29
N PRO A 279 -1.62 -8.73 -4.23
CA PRO A 279 -2.59 -8.17 -5.17
C PRO A 279 -2.08 -8.39 -6.59
N VAL A 280 -2.74 -9.25 -7.37
CA VAL A 280 -2.44 -9.34 -8.80
C VAL A 280 -2.92 -8.05 -9.46
N VAL A 281 -2.10 -7.48 -10.33
CA VAL A 281 -2.46 -6.35 -11.16
C VAL A 281 -3.63 -6.74 -12.06
N GLN A 282 -4.83 -6.42 -11.60
CA GLN A 282 -6.07 -6.59 -12.35
C GLN A 282 -6.81 -5.27 -12.26
N HIS A 283 -7.14 -4.69 -13.42
CA HIS A 283 -8.01 -3.51 -13.56
C HIS A 283 -9.48 -3.83 -13.18
N ASP A 284 -9.71 -4.73 -12.22
CA ASP A 284 -11.07 -5.13 -11.82
C ASP A 284 -11.57 -4.24 -10.68
N VAL A 285 -12.22 -3.13 -11.09
CA VAL A 285 -12.93 -2.20 -10.21
C VAL A 285 -13.94 -2.91 -9.29
N LYS A 286 -14.43 -4.11 -9.65
CA LYS A 286 -15.34 -4.89 -8.78
C LYS A 286 -14.71 -5.26 -7.44
N ARG A 287 -13.39 -5.38 -7.35
CA ARG A 287 -12.70 -5.61 -6.06
C ARG A 287 -12.72 -4.38 -5.13
N LEU A 288 -12.96 -3.19 -5.67
CA LEU A 288 -13.07 -1.94 -4.91
C LEU A 288 -14.48 -1.71 -4.37
N LEU A 289 -15.46 -2.29 -5.06
CA LEU A 289 -16.88 -2.20 -4.77
C LEU A 289 -17.30 -3.41 -3.93
N TRP A 290 -17.11 -3.34 -2.62
CA TRP A 290 -17.87 -4.17 -1.69
C TRP A 290 -19.28 -3.55 -1.61
N ASN A 291 -20.16 -3.98 -2.51
CA ASN A 291 -21.54 -3.55 -2.51
C ASN A 291 -22.39 -4.54 -1.69
N LYS A 292 -23.51 -4.05 -1.12
CA LYS A 292 -24.58 -4.91 -0.61
C LYS A 292 -25.27 -5.68 -1.73
#